data_AF-A0A529LQP6-F1
#
_entry.id   AF-A0A529LQP6-F1
#
_cell.length_a   1.000
_cell.length_b   1.000
_cell.length_c   1.000
_cell.angle_alpha   90.00
_cell.angle_beta   90.00
_cell.angle_gamma   90.00
#
_symmetry.space_group_name_H-M   'P 1'
#
loop_
_entity.id
_entity.type
_entity.pdbx_description
1 polymer ?
#
loop_
_entity_poly.entity_id
_entity_poly.type
_entity_poly.pdbx_seq_one_letter_code
_entity_poly.pdbx_strand_id
1 'polypeptide(L)'
;MDTGLTTIPEAAIEKHRATAQSFITRVVVLEDPSSSSGTALAGTNRRFVSTVSVGSVRRTREVELAKTVGAVHPDDQLLTIPQHTLLFRARRGTAIALAISDVFAEGSDLESLQAKNTRAPLEGDEASTFKKLLSASAY
;
A
#
# COMPACT_ATOMS: atom_id res chain seq x y z
N MET A 1 31.69 -1.58 -16.68
CA MET A 1 30.48 -0.92 -16.15
C MET A 1 29.31 -1.60 -16.85
N ASP A 2 28.87 -2.73 -16.29
CA ASP A 2 27.82 -3.56 -16.88
C ASP A 2 26.46 -2.90 -16.70
N THR A 3 25.72 -2.76 -17.79
CA THR A 3 24.31 -2.36 -17.83
C THR A 3 23.36 -3.40 -17.22
N GLY A 4 23.89 -4.45 -16.57
CA GLY A 4 23.14 -5.56 -15.99
C GLY A 4 22.44 -5.27 -14.65
N LEU A 5 22.68 -4.11 -14.02
CA LEU A 5 22.09 -3.77 -12.71
C LEU A 5 20.69 -3.12 -12.77
N THR A 6 20.08 -2.97 -13.95
CA THR A 6 18.75 -2.33 -14.11
C THR A 6 17.69 -3.22 -14.74
N THR A 7 18.00 -4.48 -15.07
CA THR A 7 17.01 -5.41 -15.62
C THR A 7 16.35 -6.21 -14.51
N ILE A 8 15.04 -6.06 -14.34
CA ILE A 8 14.25 -6.89 -13.43
C ILE A 8 13.85 -8.16 -14.19
N PRO A 9 14.30 -9.36 -13.76
CA PRO A 9 13.98 -10.58 -14.47
C PRO A 9 12.49 -10.92 -14.32
N GLU A 10 11.90 -11.48 -15.38
CA GLU A 10 10.46 -11.81 -15.41
C GLU A 10 10.03 -12.70 -14.25
N ALA A 11 10.87 -13.67 -13.88
CA ALA A 11 10.62 -14.58 -12.76
C ALA A 11 10.49 -13.85 -11.42
N ALA A 12 11.26 -12.75 -11.21
CA ALA A 12 11.15 -11.94 -10.01
C ALA A 12 9.85 -11.13 -9.96
N ILE A 13 9.25 -10.83 -11.12
CA ILE A 13 7.93 -10.16 -11.17
C ILE A 13 6.82 -11.19 -10.96
N GLU A 14 6.93 -12.37 -11.58
CA GLU A 14 5.90 -13.41 -11.53
C GLU A 14 5.67 -13.96 -10.12
N LYS A 15 6.72 -14.02 -9.28
CA LYS A 15 6.59 -14.43 -7.87
C LYS A 15 5.57 -13.59 -7.09
N HIS A 16 5.37 -12.32 -7.46
CA HIS A 16 4.42 -11.41 -6.80
C HIS A 16 3.00 -11.46 -7.36
N ARG A 17 2.70 -12.32 -8.35
CA ARG A 17 1.41 -12.34 -9.03
C ARG A 17 0.22 -12.49 -8.08
N ALA A 18 0.32 -13.34 -7.06
CA ALA A 18 -0.74 -13.56 -6.08
C ALA A 18 -0.97 -12.30 -5.22
N THR A 19 0.10 -11.68 -4.73
CA THR A 19 0.04 -10.44 -3.97
C THR A 19 -0.51 -9.29 -4.83
N ALA A 20 0.00 -9.10 -6.04
CA ALA A 20 -0.51 -8.08 -6.94
C ALA A 20 -1.99 -8.28 -7.31
N GLN A 21 -2.46 -9.53 -7.36
CA GLN A 21 -3.88 -9.82 -7.55
C GLN A 21 -4.73 -9.37 -6.36
N SER A 22 -4.26 -9.55 -5.12
CA SER A 22 -4.99 -9.07 -3.94
C SER A 22 -5.12 -7.54 -3.92
N PHE A 23 -4.10 -6.83 -4.43
CA PHE A 23 -4.14 -5.37 -4.58
C PHE A 23 -5.30 -4.87 -5.46
N ILE A 24 -5.74 -5.69 -6.41
CA ILE A 24 -6.85 -5.35 -7.30
C ILE A 24 -8.19 -5.79 -6.74
N THR A 25 -8.25 -6.97 -6.15
CA THR A 25 -9.52 -7.54 -5.69
C THR A 25 -9.96 -6.89 -4.39
N ARG A 26 -9.07 -6.81 -3.40
CA ARG A 26 -9.38 -6.20 -2.10
C ARG A 26 -8.11 -5.94 -1.28
N VAL A 27 -7.91 -4.68 -0.89
CA VAL A 27 -6.89 -4.26 0.10
C VAL A 27 -7.57 -3.57 1.26
N VAL A 28 -7.10 -3.89 2.47
CA VAL A 28 -7.50 -3.15 3.67
C VAL A 28 -6.43 -2.11 3.96
N VAL A 29 -6.79 -0.84 3.84
CA VAL A 29 -5.92 0.29 4.14
C VAL A 29 -6.27 0.83 5.51
N LEU A 30 -5.24 1.05 6.35
CA LEU A 30 -5.40 1.78 7.60
C LEU A 30 -5.39 3.27 7.29
N GLU A 31 -6.50 3.95 7.52
CA GLU A 31 -6.58 5.40 7.43
C GLU A 31 -6.01 6.00 8.73
N ASP A 32 -5.09 6.95 8.59
CA ASP A 32 -4.66 7.77 9.71
C ASP A 32 -5.80 8.72 10.07
N PRO A 33 -6.35 8.67 11.30
CA PRO A 33 -7.37 9.61 11.75
C PRO A 33 -6.70 10.98 11.98
N SER A 34 -6.34 11.66 10.90
CA SER A 34 -5.93 13.06 10.94
C SER A 34 -7.13 13.92 11.39
N SER A 35 -7.23 14.05 12.71
CA SER A 35 -7.89 15.05 13.58
C SER A 35 -9.22 15.72 13.20
N SER A 36 -9.94 15.37 12.15
CA SER A 36 -11.26 15.95 11.87
C SER A 36 -12.36 15.13 12.54
N SER A 37 -12.86 15.64 13.67
CA SER A 37 -14.12 15.16 14.23
C SER A 37 -15.24 15.59 13.29
N GLY A 38 -15.81 14.65 12.53
CA GLY A 38 -16.83 14.89 11.51
C GLY A 38 -18.19 15.38 12.02
N THR A 39 -18.31 15.83 13.26
CA THR A 39 -19.54 16.38 13.83
C THR A 39 -19.34 17.85 14.18
N ALA A 40 -19.50 18.73 13.18
CA ALA A 40 -19.86 20.11 13.48
C ALA A 40 -21.24 20.07 14.16
N LEU A 41 -21.34 20.61 15.37
CA LEU A 41 -22.61 20.77 16.06
C LEU A 41 -23.52 21.60 15.15
N ALA A 42 -24.61 21.00 14.69
CA ALA A 42 -25.55 21.65 13.78
C ALA A 42 -25.84 23.08 14.23
N GLY A 43 -25.32 24.05 13.47
CA GLY A 43 -25.58 25.48 13.65
C GLY A 43 -24.83 26.23 14.77
N THR A 44 -23.82 25.67 15.46
CA THR A 44 -23.20 26.40 16.61
C THR A 44 -21.67 26.49 16.62
N ASN A 45 -20.94 25.99 15.61
CA ASN A 45 -19.48 26.14 15.48
C ASN A 45 -18.68 25.73 16.74
N ARG A 46 -19.24 24.85 17.58
CA ARG A 46 -18.61 24.30 18.78
C ARG A 46 -18.31 22.82 18.54
N ARG A 47 -17.13 22.38 18.95
CA ARG A 47 -16.65 21.00 18.79
C ARG A 47 -17.07 20.16 20.00
N PHE A 48 -17.71 19.02 19.78
CA PHE A 48 -17.87 18.03 20.85
C PHE A 48 -16.50 17.49 21.25
N VAL A 49 -16.10 17.73 22.50
CA VAL A 49 -15.03 16.98 23.14
C VAL A 49 -15.67 15.69 23.65
N SER A 50 -15.40 14.57 22.98
CA SER A 50 -15.81 13.25 23.48
C SER A 50 -15.14 13.01 24.82
N THR A 51 -15.93 12.78 25.88
CA THR A 51 -15.44 12.38 27.21
C THR A 51 -15.01 10.91 27.26
N VAL A 52 -15.28 10.16 26.18
CA VAL A 52 -14.89 8.76 26.06
C VAL A 52 -13.56 8.71 25.31
N SER A 53 -12.53 8.21 26.00
CA SER A 53 -11.23 7.85 25.43
C SER A 53 -11.39 6.71 24.44
N VAL A 54 -11.90 7.00 23.24
CA VAL A 54 -11.69 6.13 22.09
C VAL A 54 -10.22 6.29 21.70
N GLY A 55 -9.34 5.55 22.38
CA GLY A 55 -7.94 5.41 21.98
C GLY A 55 -7.95 5.14 20.47
N SER A 56 -7.28 6.01 19.72
CA SER A 56 -7.38 6.17 18.26
C SER A 56 -7.64 4.85 17.54
N VAL A 57 -8.91 4.49 17.32
CA VAL A 57 -9.25 3.33 16.52
C VAL A 57 -8.92 3.72 15.09
N ARG A 58 -7.77 3.25 14.60
CA ARG A 58 -7.39 3.44 13.20
C ARG A 58 -8.51 2.87 12.36
N ARG A 59 -9.16 3.73 11.57
CA ARG A 59 -10.24 3.32 10.70
C ARG A 59 -9.64 2.50 9.58
N THR A 60 -10.14 1.30 9.35
CA THR A 60 -9.80 0.52 8.17
C THR A 60 -10.77 0.84 7.05
N ARG A 61 -10.25 0.93 5.82
CA ARG A 61 -11.05 1.05 4.61
C ARG A 61 -10.70 -0.09 3.67
N GLU A 62 -11.72 -0.78 3.19
CA GLU A 62 -11.57 -1.75 2.11
C GLU A 62 -11.59 -1.02 0.76
N VAL A 63 -10.58 -1.30 -0.06
CA VAL A 63 -10.45 -0.77 -1.42
C VAL A 63 -10.55 -1.95 -2.38
N GLU A 64 -11.60 -1.95 -3.20
CA GLU A 64 -11.91 -3.01 -4.18
C GLU A 64 -11.85 -2.43 -5.60
N LEU A 65 -10.65 -2.32 -6.19
CA LEU A 65 -10.44 -1.68 -7.50
C LEU A 65 -11.23 -2.39 -8.61
N ALA A 66 -11.28 -3.73 -8.61
CA ALA A 66 -12.05 -4.48 -9.60
C ALA A 66 -13.54 -4.09 -9.59
N LYS A 67 -14.10 -3.88 -8.40
CA LYS A 67 -15.51 -3.52 -8.23
C LYS A 67 -15.79 -2.09 -8.66
N THR A 68 -14.90 -1.16 -8.34
CA THR A 68 -15.06 0.24 -8.77
C THR A 68 -14.96 0.37 -10.29
N VAL A 69 -14.04 -0.36 -10.92
CA VAL A 69 -13.90 -0.39 -12.39
C VAL A 69 -15.12 -1.04 -13.05
N GLY A 70 -15.64 -2.15 -12.50
CA GLY A 70 -16.85 -2.80 -13.01
C GLY A 70 -18.09 -1.90 -12.91
N ALA A 71 -18.21 -1.11 -11.84
CA ALA A 71 -19.35 -0.22 -11.61
C ALA A 71 -19.46 0.97 -12.58
N VAL A 72 -18.48 1.18 -13.47
CA VAL A 72 -18.54 2.23 -14.50
C VAL A 72 -19.71 2.02 -15.47
N HIS A 73 -20.03 0.76 -15.78
CA HIS A 73 -21.20 0.39 -16.58
C HIS A 73 -22.08 -0.58 -15.77
N PRO A 74 -22.96 -0.07 -14.90
CA PRO A 74 -23.72 -0.90 -13.97
C PRO A 74 -24.74 -1.82 -14.67
N ASP A 75 -25.10 -1.51 -15.91
CA ASP A 75 -26.07 -2.28 -16.71
C ASP A 75 -25.45 -3.52 -17.38
N ASP A 76 -24.12 -3.60 -17.47
CA ASP A 76 -23.40 -4.74 -18.05
C ASP A 76 -22.61 -5.47 -16.95
N GLN A 77 -22.89 -6.77 -16.78
CA GLN A 77 -22.20 -7.60 -15.81
C GLN A 77 -20.78 -7.97 -16.28
N LEU A 78 -20.52 -7.92 -17.59
CA LEU A 78 -19.22 -8.25 -18.16
C LEU A 78 -18.33 -7.01 -18.19
N LEU A 79 -17.03 -7.24 -18.01
CA LEU A 79 -16.05 -6.18 -18.21
C LEU A 79 -15.86 -5.93 -19.70
N THR A 80 -15.93 -4.65 -20.07
CA THR A 80 -15.48 -4.17 -21.38
C THR A 80 -13.98 -4.40 -21.55
N ILE A 81 -13.52 -4.47 -22.80
CA ILE A 81 -12.10 -4.60 -23.18
C ILE A 81 -11.20 -3.55 -22.46
N PRO A 82 -11.56 -2.25 -22.40
CA PRO A 82 -10.74 -1.27 -21.68
C PRO A 82 -10.69 -1.53 -20.17
N GLN A 83 -11.81 -1.92 -19.53
CA GLN A 83 -11.83 -2.26 -18.09
C GLN A 83 -10.92 -3.46 -17.79
N HIS A 84 -11.00 -4.53 -18.59
CA HIS A 84 -10.12 -5.69 -18.43
C HIS A 84 -8.64 -5.32 -18.65
N THR A 85 -8.35 -4.51 -19.67
CA THR A 85 -7.00 -4.03 -19.97
C THR A 85 -6.42 -3.21 -18.81
N LEU A 86 -7.24 -2.33 -18.21
CA LEU A 86 -6.86 -1.52 -17.05
C LEU A 86 -6.49 -2.41 -15.86
N LEU A 87 -7.36 -3.37 -15.50
CA LEU A 87 -7.10 -4.26 -14.37
C LEU A 87 -5.86 -5.15 -14.61
N PHE A 88 -5.68 -5.64 -15.83
CA PHE A 88 -4.49 -6.40 -16.20
C PHE A 88 -3.21 -5.57 -16.04
N ARG A 89 -3.20 -4.33 -16.55
CA ARG A 89 -2.04 -3.43 -16.44
C ARG A 89 -1.78 -2.98 -15.01
N ALA A 90 -2.83 -2.70 -14.24
CA ALA A 90 -2.71 -2.38 -12.81
C ALA A 90 -2.03 -3.53 -12.06
N ARG A 91 -2.46 -4.78 -12.30
CA ARG A 91 -1.85 -5.97 -11.67
C ARG A 91 -0.38 -6.03 -11.99
N ARG A 92 -0.07 -5.86 -13.26
CA ARG A 92 1.28 -5.96 -13.77
C ARG A 92 2.17 -4.87 -13.18
N GLY A 93 1.68 -3.64 -13.13
CA GLY A 93 2.36 -2.51 -12.50
C GLY A 93 2.65 -2.77 -11.03
N THR A 94 1.69 -3.27 -10.26
CA THR A 94 1.90 -3.63 -8.85
C THR A 94 2.94 -4.74 -8.70
N ALA A 95 2.90 -5.78 -9.53
CA ALA A 95 3.90 -6.85 -9.48
C ALA A 95 5.32 -6.34 -9.78
N ILE A 96 5.45 -5.42 -10.75
CA ILE A 96 6.73 -4.78 -11.08
C ILE A 96 7.22 -3.93 -9.91
N ALA A 97 6.34 -3.12 -9.31
CA ALA A 97 6.69 -2.28 -8.16
C ALA A 97 7.21 -3.12 -6.98
N LEU A 98 6.54 -4.24 -6.68
CA LEU A 98 6.99 -5.17 -5.64
C LEU A 98 8.38 -5.76 -5.96
N ALA A 99 8.63 -6.13 -7.22
CA ALA A 99 9.94 -6.61 -7.63
C ALA A 99 11.03 -5.53 -7.55
N ILE A 100 10.70 -4.26 -7.83
CA ILE A 100 11.62 -3.12 -7.65
C ILE A 100 11.97 -2.98 -6.17
N SER A 101 10.97 -3.03 -5.28
CA SER A 101 11.19 -2.94 -3.84
C SER A 101 12.09 -4.07 -3.33
N ASP A 102 11.93 -5.29 -3.83
CA ASP A 102 12.81 -6.42 -3.48
C ASP A 102 14.26 -6.17 -3.94
N VAL A 103 14.47 -5.74 -5.19
CA VAL A 103 15.82 -5.42 -5.70
C VAL A 103 16.47 -4.28 -4.89
N PHE A 104 15.68 -3.28 -4.49
CA PHE A 104 16.16 -2.21 -3.61
C PHE A 104 16.54 -2.73 -2.23
N ALA A 105 15.73 -3.65 -1.66
CA ALA A 105 16.01 -4.25 -0.36
C ALA A 105 17.27 -5.12 -0.38
N GLU A 106 17.47 -5.92 -1.43
CA GLU A 106 18.68 -6.73 -1.66
C GLU A 106 19.92 -5.86 -1.88
N GLY A 107 19.78 -4.72 -2.57
CA GLY A 107 20.86 -3.76 -2.82
C GLY A 107 21.18 -2.83 -1.64
N SER A 108 20.43 -2.90 -0.54
CA SER A 108 20.60 -2.06 0.65
C SER A 108 20.65 -2.90 1.93
N ASP A 109 20.83 -2.27 3.10
CA ASP A 109 20.74 -2.99 4.39
C ASP A 109 19.29 -3.14 4.89
N LEU A 110 18.30 -2.86 4.03
CA LEU A 110 16.88 -2.84 4.41
C LEU A 110 16.39 -4.23 4.83
N GLU A 111 16.76 -5.29 4.11
CA GLU A 111 16.32 -6.66 4.42
C GLU A 111 16.85 -7.13 5.79
N SER A 112 18.12 -6.87 6.06
CA SER A 112 18.79 -7.17 7.34
C SER A 112 18.16 -6.40 8.50
N LEU A 113 17.94 -5.09 8.33
CA LEU A 113 17.27 -4.26 9.33
C LEU A 113 15.82 -4.70 9.56
N GLN A 114 15.09 -5.09 8.51
CA GLN A 114 13.73 -5.63 8.63
C GLN A 114 13.70 -6.94 9.42
N ALA A 115 14.64 -7.86 9.15
CA ALA A 115 14.77 -9.12 9.87
C ALA A 115 15.12 -8.90 11.36
N LYS A 116 16.03 -7.95 11.66
CA LYS A 116 16.34 -7.53 13.04
C LYS A 116 15.10 -6.94 13.73
N ASN A 117 14.41 -5.99 13.09
CA ASN A 117 13.23 -5.33 13.63
C ASN A 117 12.07 -6.29 13.93
N THR A 118 11.96 -7.38 13.15
CA THR A 118 10.96 -8.43 13.36
C THR A 118 11.24 -9.25 14.63
N ARG A 119 12.50 -9.40 15.02
CA ARG A 119 12.91 -10.13 16.24
C ARG A 119 12.82 -9.25 17.49
N ALA A 120 13.28 -8.01 17.38
CA ALA A 120 13.23 -7.01 18.44
C ALA A 120 13.16 -5.61 17.82
N PRO A 121 12.42 -4.66 18.42
CA PRO A 121 12.37 -3.29 17.92
C PRO A 121 13.78 -2.70 17.77
N LEU A 122 14.06 -2.11 16.60
CA LEU A 122 15.31 -1.37 16.40
C LEU A 122 15.33 -0.10 17.27
N GLU A 123 16.51 0.25 17.75
CA GLU A 123 16.74 1.47 18.54
C GLU A 123 17.84 2.34 17.93
N GLY A 124 17.89 3.61 18.36
CA GLY A 124 18.95 4.55 17.98
C GLY A 124 19.12 4.73 16.46
N ASP A 125 20.38 4.68 16.01
CA ASP A 125 20.76 4.98 14.64
C ASP A 125 20.25 3.94 13.64
N GLU A 126 20.18 2.65 14.01
CA GLU A 126 19.61 1.59 13.18
C GLU A 126 18.13 1.85 12.87
N ALA A 127 17.35 2.29 13.87
CA ALA A 127 15.95 2.64 13.68
C ALA A 127 15.76 3.83 12.73
N SER A 128 16.65 4.83 12.82
CA SER A 128 16.62 6.00 11.94
C SER A 128 16.95 5.64 10.49
N THR A 129 17.93 4.76 10.29
CA THR A 129 18.37 4.28 8.98
C THR A 129 17.30 3.39 8.35
N PHE A 130 16.72 2.47 9.13
CA PHE A 130 15.62 1.63 8.70
C PHE A 130 14.42 2.46 8.22
N LYS A 131 14.02 3.50 8.96
CA LYS A 131 12.93 4.39 8.54
C LYS A 131 13.23 5.11 7.22
N LYS A 132 14.46 5.59 7.02
CA LYS A 132 14.89 6.25 5.78
C LYS A 132 14.82 5.28 4.60
N LEU A 133 15.41 4.09 4.73
CA LEU A 133 15.40 3.08 3.69
C LEU A 133 13.98 2.59 3.37
N LEU A 134 13.14 2.38 4.38
CA LEU A 134 11.74 2.00 4.21
C LEU A 134 10.94 3.09 3.48
N SER A 135 11.18 4.36 3.80
CA SER A 135 10.54 5.46 3.07
C SER A 135 11.03 5.56 1.62
N ALA A 136 12.32 5.28 1.38
CA ALA A 136 12.89 5.29 0.03
C ALA A 136 12.39 4.13 -0.82
N SER A 137 12.17 2.94 -0.24
CA SER A 137 11.60 1.79 -0.97
C SER A 137 10.13 1.96 -1.37
N ALA A 138 9.45 2.95 -0.80
CA ALA A 138 8.04 3.24 -1.06
C ALA A 138 7.82 4.32 -2.13
N TYR A 139 8.88 4.99 -2.59
CA TYR A 139 8.87 5.95 -3.70
C TYR A 139 9.20 5.25 -5.03
#